data_AF-A0AAI9HYH8-F1
#
_entry.id   AF-A0AAI9HYH8-F1
#
_cell.length_a   1.000
_cell.length_b   1.000
_cell.length_c   1.000
_cell.angle_alpha   90.00
_cell.angle_beta   90.00
_cell.angle_gamma   90.00
#
_symmetry.space_group_name_H-M   'P 1'
#
loop_
_entity.id
_entity.type
_entity.pdbx_description
1 polymer ?
#
loop_
_entity_poly.entity_id
_entity_poly.type
_entity_poly.pdbx_seq_one_letter_code
_entity_poly.pdbx_strand_id
1 'polypeptide(L)'
;MQFSEEQLKKIQNIEQSDYVTQVSADFYQHHLNKLQNLETLNKRLESAFQYILSLGFTQEPLIRSFLFYEACCPDFHLKPEIRNMLEEKNRVPEQQYQDFLRIAMKLIEWRT
;
A
#
# COMPACT_ATOMS: atom_id res chain seq x y z
N MET A 1 -5.05 -17.69 -6.78
CA MET A 1 -5.51 -16.95 -5.58
C MET A 1 -6.63 -16.04 -6.02
N GLN A 2 -7.86 -16.32 -5.61
CA GLN A 2 -9.05 -15.56 -6.02
C GLN A 2 -9.56 -14.86 -4.76
N PHE A 3 -9.25 -13.58 -4.61
CA PHE A 3 -9.78 -12.76 -3.53
C PHE A 3 -11.23 -12.41 -3.91
N SER A 4 -12.18 -13.00 -3.19
CA SER A 4 -13.61 -12.92 -3.48
C SER A 4 -14.15 -11.50 -3.34
N GLU A 5 -15.11 -11.15 -4.20
CA GLU A 5 -15.81 -9.86 -4.31
C GLU A 5 -16.41 -9.35 -2.98
N GLU A 6 -16.54 -10.21 -1.97
CA GLU A 6 -16.93 -9.84 -0.60
C GLU A 6 -15.88 -8.98 0.13
N GLN A 7 -14.58 -9.16 -0.16
CA GLN A 7 -13.53 -8.27 0.36
C GLN A 7 -13.64 -6.88 -0.27
N LEU A 8 -14.01 -6.80 -1.56
CA LEU A 8 -14.19 -5.55 -2.30
C LEU A 8 -15.39 -4.73 -1.78
N LYS A 9 -16.49 -5.39 -1.40
CA LYS A 9 -17.66 -4.71 -0.82
C LYS A 9 -17.42 -4.16 0.60
N LYS A 10 -16.50 -4.75 1.36
CA LYS A 10 -16.16 -4.25 2.70
C LYS A 10 -15.49 -2.87 2.62
N ILE A 11 -14.64 -2.62 1.64
CA ILE A 11 -13.92 -1.34 1.51
C ILE A 11 -14.87 -0.18 1.19
N GLN A 12 -15.98 -0.44 0.49
CA GLN A 12 -16.97 0.59 0.18
C GLN A 12 -17.84 1.01 1.38
N ASN A 13 -17.87 0.22 2.46
CA ASN A 13 -18.72 0.45 3.64
C ASN A 13 -17.94 0.60 4.96
N ILE A 14 -16.61 0.48 4.93
CA ILE A 14 -15.75 0.66 6.09
C ILE A 14 -15.31 2.13 6.11
N GLU A 15 -15.55 2.82 7.22
CA GLU A 15 -14.97 4.15 7.44
C GLU A 15 -13.45 4.05 7.20
N GLN A 16 -12.86 4.96 6.43
CA GLN A 16 -11.45 4.88 6.03
C GLN A 16 -10.48 4.67 7.23
N SER A 17 -10.86 5.18 8.41
CA SER A 17 -10.17 4.96 9.69
C SER A 17 -10.19 3.51 10.16
N ASP A 18 -11.28 2.79 9.97
CA ASP A 18 -11.45 1.40 10.39
C ASP A 18 -10.58 0.46 9.55
N TYR A 19 -10.41 0.76 8.25
CA TYR A 19 -9.54 -0.04 7.38
C TYR A 19 -8.06 0.07 7.80
N VAL A 20 -7.54 1.29 7.98
CA VAL A 20 -6.14 1.49 8.38
C VAL A 20 -5.86 0.86 9.74
N THR A 21 -6.82 0.93 10.66
CA THR A 21 -6.73 0.29 11.99
C THR A 21 -6.64 -1.24 11.88
N GLN A 22 -7.44 -1.86 11.01
CA GLN A 22 -7.37 -3.31 10.79
C GLN A 22 -6.03 -3.72 10.15
N VAL A 23 -5.58 -2.99 9.14
CA VAL A 23 -4.31 -3.26 8.46
C VAL A 23 -3.12 -3.09 9.39
N SER A 24 -3.11 -2.04 10.22
CA SER A 24 -2.02 -1.82 11.17
C SER A 24 -1.98 -2.93 12.22
N ALA A 25 -3.12 -3.35 12.77
CA ALA A 25 -3.21 -4.46 13.71
C ALA A 25 -2.65 -5.78 13.12
N ASP A 26 -3.01 -6.10 11.88
CA ASP A 26 -2.48 -7.25 11.14
C ASP A 26 -0.96 -7.18 10.98
N PHE A 27 -0.42 -6.00 10.64
CA PHE A 27 1.02 -5.79 10.53
C PHE A 27 1.75 -5.97 11.87
N TYR A 28 1.20 -5.44 12.97
CA TYR A 28 1.73 -5.64 14.31
C TYR A 28 1.75 -7.14 14.68
N GLN A 29 0.71 -7.88 14.32
CA GLN A 29 0.59 -9.29 14.67
C GLN A 29 1.54 -10.19 13.87
N HIS A 30 1.71 -9.94 12.57
CA HIS A 30 2.40 -10.87 11.67
C HIS A 30 3.80 -10.42 11.24
N HIS A 31 4.10 -9.12 11.36
CA HIS A 31 5.27 -8.51 10.73
C HIS A 31 6.02 -7.51 11.62
N LEU A 32 5.81 -7.55 12.94
CA LEU A 32 6.39 -6.60 13.92
C LEU A 32 7.88 -6.32 13.69
N ASN A 33 8.66 -7.36 13.41
CA ASN A 33 10.11 -7.28 13.21
C ASN A 33 10.55 -6.54 11.93
N LYS A 34 9.63 -6.28 11.01
CA LYS A 34 9.89 -5.55 9.74
C LYS A 34 9.40 -4.10 9.80
N LEU A 35 8.57 -3.76 10.77
CA LEU A 35 7.99 -2.44 10.90
C LEU A 35 9.03 -1.46 11.43
N GLN A 36 9.04 -0.24 10.89
CA GLN A 36 9.91 0.83 11.34
C GLN A 36 9.10 1.97 11.97
N ASN A 37 9.74 2.74 12.87
CA ASN A 37 9.17 3.93 13.49
C ASN A 37 7.74 3.72 14.04
N LEU A 38 7.57 2.70 14.89
CA LEU A 38 6.26 2.24 15.41
C LEU A 38 5.41 3.38 16.01
N GLU A 39 6.04 4.32 16.71
CA GLU A 39 5.38 5.49 17.33
C GLU A 39 4.63 6.37 16.33
N THR A 40 5.09 6.39 15.07
CA THR A 40 4.51 7.19 13.97
C THR A 40 3.76 6.34 12.95
N LEU A 41 3.79 5.01 13.09
CA LEU A 41 3.34 4.07 12.07
C LEU A 41 1.89 4.34 11.65
N ASN A 42 0.96 4.41 12.60
CA ASN A 42 -0.45 4.61 12.28
C ASN A 42 -0.69 5.91 11.50
N LYS A 43 -0.07 7.02 11.92
CA LYS A 43 -0.17 8.31 11.22
C LYS A 43 0.39 8.25 9.80
N ARG A 44 1.51 7.54 9.61
CA ARG A 44 2.12 7.34 8.28
C ARG A 44 1.25 6.48 7.38
N LEU A 45 0.65 5.41 7.92
CA LEU A 45 -0.27 4.55 7.18
C LEU A 45 -1.55 5.31 6.79
N GLU A 46 -2.10 6.13 7.68
CA GLU A 46 -3.24 7.01 7.35
C GLU A 46 -2.89 7.99 6.22
N SER A 47 -1.75 8.68 6.33
CA SER A 47 -1.27 9.60 5.29
C SER A 47 -1.07 8.91 3.94
N ALA A 48 -0.40 7.75 3.94
CA ALA A 48 -0.18 6.96 2.74
C ALA A 48 -1.49 6.44 2.14
N PHE A 49 -2.45 6.03 2.97
CA PHE A 49 -3.77 5.57 2.51
C PHE A 49 -4.55 6.70 1.85
N GLN A 50 -4.62 7.87 2.49
CA GLN A 50 -5.29 9.05 1.91
C GLN A 50 -4.64 9.46 0.58
N TYR A 51 -3.31 9.41 0.49
CA TYR A 51 -2.58 9.70 -0.73
C TYR A 51 -2.97 8.77 -1.88
N ILE A 52 -2.93 7.44 -1.71
CA ILE A 52 -3.27 6.52 -2.80
C ILE A 52 -4.76 6.55 -3.15
N LEU A 53 -5.65 6.82 -2.20
CA LEU A 53 -7.07 7.06 -2.49
C LEU A 53 -7.27 8.33 -3.34
N SER A 54 -6.52 9.40 -3.06
CA SER A 54 -6.55 10.62 -3.87
C SER A 54 -6.09 10.39 -5.32
N LEU A 55 -5.26 9.37 -5.54
CA LEU A 55 -4.81 8.92 -6.87
C LEU A 55 -5.78 7.94 -7.55
N GLY A 56 -6.89 7.59 -6.89
CA GLY A 56 -7.92 6.71 -7.44
C GLY A 56 -7.63 5.22 -7.32
N PHE A 57 -6.83 4.80 -6.34
CA PHE A 57 -6.65 3.36 -6.06
C PHE A 57 -7.95 2.74 -5.58
N THR A 58 -8.23 1.52 -6.04
CA THR A 58 -9.47 0.78 -5.74
C THR A 58 -9.22 -0.68 -5.36
N GLN A 59 -8.08 -1.25 -5.75
CA GLN A 59 -7.75 -2.64 -5.54
C GLN A 59 -7.10 -2.86 -4.18
N GLU A 60 -7.80 -3.59 -3.31
CA GLU A 60 -7.33 -3.95 -1.96
C GLU A 60 -5.90 -4.51 -1.93
N PRO A 61 -5.49 -5.45 -2.79
CA PRO A 61 -4.15 -6.04 -2.69
C PRO A 61 -3.05 -5.01 -2.99
N LEU A 62 -3.33 -4.04 -3.87
CA LEU A 62 -2.40 -2.96 -4.20
C LEU A 62 -2.35 -1.93 -3.07
N ILE A 63 -3.51 -1.55 -2.52
CA ILE A 63 -3.60 -0.68 -1.36
C ILE A 63 -2.84 -1.28 -0.17
N ARG A 64 -3.14 -2.53 0.20
CA ARG A 64 -2.52 -3.22 1.34
C ARG A 64 -1.02 -3.38 1.16
N SER A 65 -0.56 -3.75 -0.03
CA SER A 65 0.87 -3.85 -0.30
C SER A 65 1.57 -2.48 -0.21
N PHE A 66 0.94 -1.40 -0.69
CA PHE A 66 1.48 -0.04 -0.58
C PHE A 66 1.63 0.38 0.88
N LEU A 67 0.60 0.13 1.70
CA LEU A 67 0.65 0.36 3.15
C LEU A 67 1.72 -0.48 3.83
N PHE A 68 1.92 -1.72 3.39
CA PHE A 68 2.97 -2.56 3.93
C PHE A 68 4.38 -2.02 3.61
N TYR A 69 4.60 -1.50 2.40
CA TYR A 69 5.86 -0.83 2.05
C TYR A 69 6.10 0.41 2.91
N GLU A 70 5.09 1.26 3.10
CA GLU A 70 5.18 2.40 4.04
C GLU A 70 5.48 1.93 5.47
N ALA A 71 4.89 0.82 5.91
CA ALA A 71 5.15 0.27 7.24
C ALA A 71 6.62 -0.15 7.43
N CYS A 72 7.22 -0.74 6.38
CA CYS A 72 8.59 -1.25 6.39
C CYS A 72 9.65 -0.19 6.05
N CYS A 73 9.28 0.82 5.26
CA CYS A 73 10.15 1.90 4.79
C CYS A 73 9.47 3.24 5.08
N PRO A 74 9.88 3.95 6.15
CA PRO A 74 9.29 5.22 6.51
C PRO A 74 9.35 6.23 5.35
N ASP A 75 8.24 6.94 5.16
CA ASP A 75 8.11 8.01 4.17
C ASP A 75 8.25 7.50 2.72
N PHE A 76 7.92 6.23 2.48
CA PHE A 76 7.93 5.61 1.16
C PHE A 76 7.09 6.42 0.16
N HIS A 77 5.87 6.82 0.55
CA HIS A 77 4.98 7.63 -0.30
C HIS A 77 5.45 9.08 -0.50
N LEU A 78 6.42 9.56 0.29
CA LEU A 78 7.02 10.89 0.16
C LEU A 78 8.26 10.89 -0.75
N LYS A 79 8.79 9.72 -1.10
CA LYS A 79 9.95 9.61 -1.99
C LYS A 79 9.61 10.21 -3.36
N PRO A 80 10.45 11.12 -3.88
CA PRO A 80 10.17 11.79 -5.15
C PRO A 80 10.07 10.79 -6.31
N GLU A 81 10.82 9.69 -6.28
CA GLU A 81 10.77 8.64 -7.30
C GLU A 81 9.40 7.95 -7.35
N ILE A 82 8.82 7.68 -6.18
CA ILE A 82 7.50 7.04 -6.06
C ILE A 82 6.41 8.02 -6.49
N ARG A 83 6.49 9.28 -6.07
CA ARG A 83 5.53 10.31 -6.48
C ARG A 83 5.58 10.57 -7.98
N ASN A 84 6.77 10.76 -8.54
CA ASN A 84 6.94 11.01 -9.97
C ASN A 84 6.40 9.86 -10.82
N MET A 85 6.58 8.62 -10.37
CA MET A 85 5.97 7.46 -11.01
C MET A 85 4.45 7.55 -10.93
N LEU A 86 3.89 7.60 -9.72
CA LEU A 86 2.43 7.52 -9.54
C LEU A 86 1.67 8.70 -10.15
N GLU A 87 2.25 9.90 -10.17
CA GLU A 87 1.64 11.12 -10.70
C GLU A 87 1.98 11.37 -12.19
N GLU A 88 2.59 10.40 -12.89
CA GLU A 88 2.91 10.54 -14.32
C GLU A 88 1.64 10.80 -15.15
N LYS A 89 1.66 11.88 -15.94
CA LYS A 89 0.51 12.28 -16.77
C LYS A 89 0.17 11.20 -17.79
N ASN A 90 -1.13 11.03 -18.04
CA ASN A 90 -1.70 10.07 -19.00
C ASN A 90 -1.49 8.59 -18.64
N ARG A 91 -1.11 8.28 -17.40
CA ARG A 91 -1.02 6.91 -16.90
C ARG A 91 -1.93 6.73 -15.70
N VAL A 92 -2.38 5.49 -15.49
CA VAL A 92 -3.22 5.13 -14.33
C VAL A 92 -2.29 4.81 -13.14
N PRO A 93 -2.33 5.57 -12.03
CA PRO A 93 -1.41 5.40 -10.91
C PRO A 93 -1.38 3.98 -10.34
N GLU A 94 -2.57 3.37 -10.22
CA GLU A 94 -2.72 2.01 -9.72
C GLU A 94 -2.05 0.97 -10.63
N GLN A 95 -2.16 1.12 -11.96
CA GLN A 95 -1.47 0.24 -12.91
C GLN A 95 0.05 0.41 -12.84
N GLN A 96 0.53 1.64 -12.69
CA GLN A 96 1.97 1.88 -12.54
C GLN A 96 2.54 1.21 -11.30
N TYR A 97 1.82 1.27 -10.19
CA TYR A 97 2.22 0.57 -8.98
C TYR A 97 2.21 -0.95 -9.14
N GLN A 98 1.19 -1.49 -9.83
CA GLN A 98 1.14 -2.91 -10.17
C GLN A 98 2.35 -3.36 -11.03
N ASP A 99 2.71 -2.56 -12.03
CA ASP A 99 3.88 -2.81 -12.88
C ASP A 99 5.18 -2.75 -12.07
N PHE A 100 5.31 -1.77 -11.18
CA PHE A 100 6.44 -1.66 -10.25
C PHE A 100 6.61 -2.94 -9.42
N LEU A 101 5.53 -3.44 -8.81
CA LEU A 101 5.57 -4.68 -8.04
C LEU A 101 5.97 -5.88 -8.89
N ARG A 102 5.46 -5.96 -10.13
CA ARG A 102 5.79 -7.05 -11.05
C ARG A 102 7.27 -7.05 -11.43
N ILE A 103 7.85 -5.88 -11.67
CA ILE A 103 9.28 -5.74 -11.96
C ILE A 103 10.09 -6.11 -10.72
N ALA A 104 9.71 -5.64 -9.53
CA ALA A 104 10.38 -5.98 -8.29
C ALA A 104 10.39 -7.49 -8.02
N MET A 105 9.25 -8.17 -8.23
CA MET A 105 9.16 -9.64 -8.11
C MET A 105 10.09 -10.35 -9.10
N LYS A 106 10.09 -9.96 -10.37
CA LYS A 106 10.99 -10.55 -11.38
C LYS A 106 12.47 -10.36 -11.03
N LEU A 107 12.84 -9.21 -10.49
CA LEU A 107 14.22 -8.95 -10.07
C LEU A 107 14.65 -9.85 -8.91
N ILE A 108 13.73 -10.21 -8.01
CA ILE A 108 13.99 -11.18 -6.94
C ILE A 108 14.16 -12.57 -7.53
N GLU A 109 13.25 -12.99 -8.42
CA GLU A 109 13.33 -14.30 -9.10
C GLU A 109 14.66 -14.49 -9.84
N TRP A 110 15.20 -13.45 -10.47
CA TRP A 110 16.49 -13.53 -11.17
C TRP A 110 17.71 -13.58 -10.25
N ARG A 111 17.55 -13.28 -8.95
CA ARG A 111 18.64 -13.29 -7.96
C ARG A 111 18.69 -14.57 -7.12
N THR A 112 17.63 -15.37 -7.14
CA THR A 112 17.52 -16.69 -6.50
C THR A 112 17.74 -17.81 -7.50
#